data_AF-A0A1V5B5I1-F1
#
_entry.id   AF-A0A1V5B5I1-F1
#
_cell.length_a   1.000
_cell.length_b   1.000
_cell.length_c   1.000
_cell.angle_alpha   90.00
_cell.angle_beta   90.00
_cell.angle_gamma   90.00
#
_symmetry.space_group_name_H-M   'P 1'
#
loop_
_entity.id
_entity.type
_entity.pdbx_description
1 polymer ?
#
loop_
_entity_poly.entity_id
_entity_poly.type
_entity_poly.pdbx_seq_one_letter_code
_entity_poly.pdbx_strand_id
1 'polypeptide(L)'
;MRRIKALIAICIIAVYLNPAMAAGETEGISGLKSLLTSFDDRNIDSRDLAFFLVTHNYDATPVGSKVELKMNEKVYFLVPNGDRPGLCDIVQ
;
A
#
# COMPACT_ATOMS: atom_id res chain seq x y z
N MET A 1 20.79 17.69 -26.67
CA MET A 1 19.61 17.69 -25.77
C MET A 1 19.38 16.28 -25.20
N ARG A 2 20.27 15.83 -24.29
CA ARG A 2 20.40 14.43 -23.84
C ARG A 2 20.08 14.21 -22.35
N ARG A 3 19.51 15.20 -21.65
CA ARG A 3 19.41 15.19 -20.17
C ARG A 3 17.98 15.26 -19.60
N ILE A 4 16.94 15.29 -20.43
CA ILE A 4 15.54 15.45 -19.98
C ILE A 4 14.74 14.12 -19.99
N LYS A 5 15.25 13.07 -20.64
CA LYS A 5 14.60 11.73 -20.62
C LYS A 5 14.95 10.89 -19.37
N ALA A 6 15.82 11.39 -18.49
CA ALA A 6 16.31 10.65 -17.33
C ALA A 6 15.40 10.73 -16.08
N LEU A 7 14.34 11.56 -16.10
CA LEU A 7 13.43 11.73 -14.96
C LEU A 7 12.19 10.80 -15.00
N ILE A 8 11.95 10.08 -16.10
CA ILE A 8 10.85 9.10 -16.22
C ILE A 8 11.33 7.68 -15.83
N ALA A 9 12.54 7.56 -15.27
CA ALA A 9 13.26 6.30 -15.12
C ALA A 9 13.29 5.73 -13.68
N ILE A 10 12.39 6.13 -12.78
CA ILE A 10 12.43 5.66 -11.37
C ILE A 10 11.16 4.91 -10.89
N CYS A 11 10.06 4.87 -11.65
CA CYS A 11 8.82 4.22 -11.17
C CYS A 11 8.63 2.74 -11.53
N ILE A 12 9.60 2.04 -12.16
CA ILE A 12 9.38 0.67 -12.68
C ILE A 12 10.40 -0.37 -12.15
N ILE A 13 11.12 -0.08 -11.05
CA ILE A 13 12.08 -1.06 -10.50
C ILE A 13 11.85 -1.25 -9.00
N ALA A 14 10.78 -1.98 -8.67
CA ALA A 14 10.66 -2.74 -7.43
C ALA A 14 9.76 -3.99 -7.59
N VAL A 15 9.53 -4.45 -8.83
CA VAL A 15 9.13 -5.84 -9.06
C VAL A 15 10.42 -6.66 -9.05
N TYR A 16 10.43 -7.79 -8.34
CA TYR A 16 11.52 -8.76 -8.18
C TYR A 16 12.40 -8.71 -6.93
N LEU A 17 11.84 -8.34 -5.77
CA LEU A 17 12.24 -9.04 -4.54
C LEU A 17 11.07 -9.92 -4.14
N ASN A 18 11.21 -11.20 -4.47
CA ASN A 18 10.37 -12.27 -3.99
C ASN A 18 11.15 -12.93 -2.83
N PRO A 19 11.12 -12.41 -1.59
CA PRO A 19 11.29 -13.31 -0.48
C PRO A 19 10.01 -14.16 -0.49
N ALA A 20 10.16 -15.47 -0.45
CA ALA A 20 9.12 -16.32 0.10
C ALA A 20 8.87 -15.81 1.53
N MET A 21 7.92 -14.88 1.67
CA MET A 21 7.55 -14.26 2.92
C MET A 21 6.72 -15.29 3.68
N ALA A 22 7.45 -16.16 4.38
CA ALA A 22 6.99 -16.73 5.63
C ALA A 22 6.87 -15.58 6.66
N ALA A 23 5.93 -14.66 6.42
CA ALA A 23 5.42 -13.76 7.45
C ALA A 23 4.30 -14.52 8.14
N GLY A 24 4.53 -14.82 9.42
CA GLY A 24 3.73 -15.74 10.20
C GLY A 24 2.23 -15.46 10.11
N GLU A 25 1.49 -16.54 10.19
CA GLU A 25 0.04 -16.69 10.23
C GLU A 25 -0.65 -15.91 11.38
N THR A 26 0.10 -15.03 12.06
CA THR A 26 -0.29 -14.19 13.20
C THR A 26 -0.42 -12.71 12.86
N GLU A 27 0.10 -12.19 11.74
CA GLU A 27 -0.03 -10.78 11.34
C GLU A 27 -1.19 -10.56 10.35
N GLY A 28 -2.38 -11.05 10.75
CA GLY A 28 -3.65 -10.89 10.05
C GLY A 28 -4.13 -9.44 9.90
N ILE A 29 -5.43 -9.25 9.63
CA ILE A 29 -6.10 -7.94 9.65
C ILE A 29 -5.75 -7.10 10.90
N SER A 30 -5.47 -7.74 12.04
CA SER A 30 -5.06 -7.05 13.27
C SER A 30 -3.74 -6.30 13.14
N GLY A 31 -2.73 -6.90 12.48
CA GLY A 31 -1.44 -6.24 12.20
C GLY A 31 -1.62 -5.08 11.23
N LEU A 32 -2.42 -5.29 10.18
CA LEU A 32 -2.80 -4.24 9.23
C LEU A 32 -3.47 -3.05 9.94
N LYS A 33 -4.47 -3.31 10.78
CA LYS A 33 -5.16 -2.26 11.54
C LYS A 33 -4.20 -1.49 12.43
N SER A 34 -3.31 -2.17 13.15
CA SER A 34 -2.30 -1.52 13.97
C SER A 34 -1.40 -0.59 13.14
N LEU A 35 -0.96 -1.05 11.97
CA LEU A 35 -0.15 -0.26 11.06
C LEU A 35 -0.90 1.00 10.58
N LEU A 36 -2.14 0.84 10.13
CA LEU A 36 -2.97 1.94 9.62
C LEU A 36 -3.35 2.97 10.69
N THR A 37 -3.38 2.58 11.97
CA THR A 37 -3.61 3.50 13.09
C THR A 37 -2.33 4.16 13.62
N SER A 38 -1.15 3.68 13.21
CA SER A 38 0.14 4.20 13.69
C SER A 38 0.55 5.49 12.99
N PHE A 39 -0.11 5.84 11.88
CA PHE A 39 0.20 7.00 11.07
C PHE A 39 -1.09 7.66 10.59
N ASP A 40 -1.16 8.99 10.62
CA ASP A 40 -2.30 9.78 10.14
C ASP A 40 -1.76 10.80 9.15
N ASP A 41 -2.17 10.66 7.89
CA ASP A 41 -1.81 11.59 6.82
C ASP A 41 -3.02 11.88 5.94
N ARG A 42 -3.49 13.12 6.04
CA ARG A 42 -4.66 13.62 5.29
C ARG A 42 -4.40 13.79 3.81
N ASN A 43 -3.15 13.87 3.39
CA ASN A 43 -2.79 14.07 1.98
C ASN A 43 -2.42 12.76 1.28
N ILE A 44 -2.49 11.61 1.97
CA ILE A 44 -2.11 10.32 1.39
C ILE A 44 -3.05 9.96 0.25
N ASP A 45 -2.48 9.69 -0.93
CA ASP A 45 -3.24 9.19 -2.08
C ASP A 45 -3.21 7.66 -2.15
N SER A 46 -4.00 7.06 -3.05
CA SER A 46 -4.06 5.60 -3.20
C SER A 46 -2.70 5.00 -3.60
N ARG A 47 -1.88 5.73 -4.37
CA ARG A 47 -0.54 5.30 -4.76
C ARG A 47 0.42 5.33 -3.58
N ASP A 48 0.44 6.41 -2.81
CA ASP A 48 1.25 6.51 -1.60
C ASP A 48 0.85 5.45 -0.55
N LEU A 49 -0.45 5.22 -0.37
CA LEU A 49 -0.96 4.19 0.52
C LEU A 49 -0.55 2.78 0.08
N ALA A 50 -0.66 2.47 -1.22
CA ALA A 50 -0.21 1.17 -1.74
C ALA A 50 1.30 0.99 -1.56
N PHE A 51 2.09 2.03 -1.82
CA PHE A 51 3.53 1.99 -1.60
C PHE A 51 3.88 1.74 -0.13
N PHE A 52 3.23 2.47 0.78
CA PHE A 52 3.37 2.27 2.23
C PHE A 52 3.10 0.82 2.63
N LEU A 53 1.98 0.25 2.18
CA LEU A 53 1.62 -1.14 2.46
C LEU A 53 2.65 -2.13 1.91
N VAL A 54 3.13 -1.93 0.68
CA VAL A 54 4.17 -2.76 0.08
C VAL A 54 5.49 -2.68 0.86
N THR A 55 5.88 -1.51 1.39
CA THR A 55 7.07 -1.39 2.25
C THR A 55 6.95 -2.13 3.57
N HIS A 56 5.72 -2.39 4.02
CA HIS A 56 5.39 -3.21 5.18
C HIS A 56 5.03 -4.66 4.81
N ASN A 57 5.38 -5.09 3.60
CA ASN A 57 5.19 -6.43 3.09
C ASN A 57 3.72 -6.89 2.96
N TYR A 58 2.85 -5.96 2.59
CA TYR A 58 1.48 -6.27 2.18
C TYR A 58 1.38 -6.29 0.64
N ASP A 59 0.65 -7.25 0.08
CA ASP A 59 0.37 -7.31 -1.36
C ASP A 59 -0.73 -6.29 -1.73
N ALA A 60 -0.31 -5.04 -1.90
CA ALA A 60 -1.17 -3.89 -2.14
C ALA A 60 -0.95 -3.30 -3.54
N THR A 61 -2.03 -3.14 -4.30
CA THR A 61 -2.04 -2.57 -5.65
C THR A 61 -2.97 -1.37 -5.71
N PRO A 62 -2.53 -0.19 -6.16
CA PRO A 62 -3.41 0.96 -6.33
C PRO A 62 -4.34 0.74 -7.53
N VAL A 63 -5.65 0.88 -7.32
CA VAL A 63 -6.71 0.73 -8.32
C VAL A 63 -7.59 1.98 -8.31
N GLY A 64 -7.27 2.96 -9.15
CA GLY A 64 -7.98 4.25 -9.16
C GLY A 64 -7.78 5.00 -7.85
N SER A 65 -8.87 5.37 -7.17
CA SER A 65 -8.84 6.09 -5.88
C SER A 65 -8.81 5.17 -4.65
N LYS A 66 -8.57 3.87 -4.83
CA LYS A 66 -8.50 2.87 -3.75
C LYS A 66 -7.28 1.97 -3.91
N VAL A 67 -6.99 1.19 -2.89
CA VAL A 67 -5.91 0.20 -2.88
C VAL A 67 -6.54 -1.18 -2.73
N GLU A 68 -6.25 -2.08 -3.65
CA GLU A 68 -6.58 -3.50 -3.54
C GLU A 68 -5.49 -4.18 -2.71
N LEU A 69 -5.86 -4.82 -1.61
CA LEU A 69 -4.98 -5.58 -0.74
C LEU A 69 -5.36 -7.05 -0.79
N LYS A 70 -4.43 -7.90 -1.21
CA LYS A 70 -4.60 -9.36 -1.21
C LYS A 70 -4.00 -9.94 0.04
N MET A 71 -4.83 -10.62 0.83
CA MET A 71 -4.42 -11.18 2.11
C MET A 71 -5.25 -12.42 2.45
N ASN A 72 -4.59 -13.54 2.74
CA ASN A 72 -5.24 -14.81 3.10
C ASN A 72 -6.34 -15.21 2.10
N GLU A 73 -6.02 -15.18 0.80
CA GLU A 73 -6.94 -15.49 -0.31
C GLU A 73 -8.18 -14.58 -0.40
N LYS A 74 -8.23 -13.52 0.41
CA LYS A 74 -9.26 -12.48 0.36
C LYS A 74 -8.71 -11.21 -0.24
N VAL A 75 -9.59 -10.48 -0.90
CA VAL A 75 -9.31 -9.15 -1.43
C VAL A 75 -10.01 -8.14 -0.54
N TYR A 76 -9.26 -7.16 -0.03
CA TYR A 76 -9.76 -6.01 0.70
C TYR A 76 -9.52 -4.76 -0.12
N PHE A 77 -10.38 -3.76 0.01
CA PHE A 77 -10.13 -2.46 -0.57
C PHE A 77 -9.86 -1.44 0.54
N LEU A 78 -8.80 -0.65 0.40
CA LEU A 78 -8.50 0.46 1.30
C LEU A 78 -8.75 1.77 0.57
N VAL A 79 -9.47 2.68 1.22
CA VAL A 79 -9.83 3.98 0.68
C VAL A 79 -9.16 5.04 1.54
N PRO A 80 -8.23 5.83 1.00
CA PRO A 80 -7.64 6.96 1.73
C PRO A 80 -8.72 7.87 2.31
N ASN A 81 -8.56 8.26 3.56
CA ASN A 81 -9.60 9.01 4.27
C ASN A 81 -9.63 10.50 3.91
N GLY A 82 -8.50 11.05 3.42
CA GLY A 82 -8.38 12.45 3.04
C GLY A 82 -8.62 13.35 4.25
N ASP A 83 -9.65 14.19 4.18
CA ASP A 83 -10.05 15.07 5.29
C ASP A 83 -10.67 14.34 6.49
N ARG A 84 -10.99 13.05 6.38
CA ARG A 84 -11.52 12.24 7.48
C ARG A 84 -10.37 11.76 8.38
N PRO A 85 -10.59 11.60 9.69
CA PRO A 85 -9.55 11.10 10.59
C PRO A 85 -9.14 9.66 10.24
N GLY A 86 -7.88 9.31 10.51
CA GLY A 86 -7.27 8.02 10.18
C GLY A 86 -6.65 8.02 8.78
N LEU A 87 -5.76 7.07 8.52
CA LEU A 87 -5.05 6.96 7.24
C LEU A 87 -5.99 6.54 6.09
N CYS A 88 -6.78 5.50 6.31
CA CYS A 88 -7.71 4.96 5.34
C CYS A 88 -8.78 4.09 5.99
N ASP A 89 -9.92 3.97 5.32
CA ASP A 89 -10.97 3.02 5.65
C ASP A 89 -10.75 1.70 4.90
N ILE A 90 -11.03 0.58 5.57
CA ILE A 90 -11.08 -0.74 4.94
C ILE A 90 -12.52 -1.01 4.51
N VAL A 91 -12.76 -1.11 3.21
CA VAL A 91 -14.03 -1.51 2.60
C VAL A 91 -13.87 -2.91 2.01
N GLN A 92 -14.73 -3.85 2.43
CA GLN A 92 -14.74 -5.23 1.94
C GLN A 92 -15.71 -5.37 0.76
#